data_AF-A0A1B6K0Y7-F1
#
_entry.id   AF-A0A1B6K0Y7-F1
#
_cell.length_a   1.000
_cell.length_b   1.000
_cell.length_c   1.000
_cell.angle_alpha   90.00
_cell.angle_beta   90.00
_cell.angle_gamma   90.00
#
_symmetry.space_group_name_H-M   'P 1'
#
loop_
_entity.id
_entity.type
_entity.pdbx_description
1 polymer ?
#
loop_
_entity_poly.entity_id
_entity_poly.type
_entity_poly.pdbx_seq_one_letter_code
_entity_poly.pdbx_strand_id
1 'polypeptide(L)'
;MLSFASDGYTTAVRVAAILRATTNRKGFPIGVMMLCENDNIIMRNPGQMITEILSKMDFVIPVLTDGYFAALKCPDSRARLVDERYIQFIHDVVMSKYILSQCVSNVRPVIPTHLVNSILSKPEFVHNSIFHAWRSEDESQALANGIINSRRSRILPQ
;
A
#
# COMPACT_ATOMS: atom_id res chain seq x y z
N MET A 1 -2.87 -2.68 -4.20
CA MET A 1 -3.10 -1.22 -4.17
C MET A 1 -1.97 -0.54 -3.43
N LEU A 2 -1.47 0.58 -3.95
CA LEU A 2 -0.54 1.45 -3.23
C LEU A 2 -1.32 2.52 -2.45
N SER A 3 -0.84 2.89 -1.27
CA SER A 3 -1.37 3.99 -0.45
C SER A 3 -0.20 4.88 -0.04
N PHE A 4 -0.22 6.16 -0.39
CA PHE A 4 0.95 7.04 -0.23
C PHE A 4 0.53 8.51 -0.12
N ALA A 5 1.34 9.30 0.58
CA ALA A 5 1.23 10.75 0.61
C ALA A 5 2.07 11.39 -0.51
N SER A 6 1.94 12.70 -0.72
CA SER A 6 2.67 13.43 -1.77
C SER A 6 4.19 13.25 -1.71
N ASP A 7 4.78 13.20 -0.52
CA ASP A 7 6.22 12.96 -0.32
C ASP A 7 6.65 11.51 -0.62
N GLY A 8 5.72 10.56 -0.65
CA GLY A 8 5.93 9.16 -1.03
C GLY A 8 5.66 8.87 -2.52
N TYR A 9 5.19 9.85 -3.30
CA TYR A 9 4.77 9.64 -4.69
C TYR A 9 5.85 9.02 -5.58
N THR A 10 7.07 9.55 -5.53
CA THR A 10 8.19 9.05 -6.34
C THR A 10 8.51 7.58 -6.04
N THR A 11 8.53 7.21 -4.75
CA THR A 11 8.71 5.82 -4.32
C THR A 11 7.54 4.96 -4.76
N ALA A 12 6.30 5.42 -4.65
CA ALA A 12 5.11 4.69 -5.10
C ALA A 12 5.16 4.38 -6.60
N VAL A 13 5.51 5.36 -7.44
CA VAL A 13 5.66 5.17 -8.89
C VAL A 13 6.74 4.14 -9.22
N ARG A 14 7.88 4.18 -8.54
CA ARG A 14 8.98 3.22 -8.73
C ARG A 14 8.57 1.81 -8.32
N VAL A 15 7.97 1.65 -7.14
CA VAL A 15 7.43 0.37 -6.66
C VAL A 15 6.40 -0.17 -7.65
N ALA A 16 5.48 0.68 -8.13
CA ALA A 16 4.48 0.30 -9.12
C ALA A 16 5.11 -0.21 -10.41
N ALA A 17 6.13 0.49 -10.92
CA ALA A 17 6.86 0.08 -12.12
C ALA A 17 7.53 -1.29 -11.96
N ILE A 18 8.17 -1.56 -10.81
CA ILE A 18 8.82 -2.85 -10.53
C ILE A 18 7.80 -3.99 -10.44
N LEU A 19 6.69 -3.77 -9.75
CA LEU A 19 5.60 -4.76 -9.64
C LEU A 19 5.00 -5.07 -11.02
N ARG A 20 4.71 -4.04 -11.82
CA ARG A 20 4.20 -4.16 -13.19
C ARG A 20 5.22 -4.81 -14.15
N ALA A 21 6.52 -4.60 -13.96
CA ALA A 21 7.56 -5.21 -14.80
C ALA A 21 7.79 -6.70 -14.47
N THR A 22 7.72 -7.07 -13.18
CA THR A 22 7.95 -8.46 -12.72
C THR A 22 6.91 -9.43 -13.28
N THR A 23 5.68 -8.95 -13.43
CA THR A 23 4.55 -9.57 -14.13
C THR A 23 4.92 -10.18 -15.48
N ASN A 24 5.59 -9.39 -16.34
CA ASN A 24 5.88 -9.78 -17.72
C ASN A 24 6.91 -10.92 -17.80
N ARG A 25 7.72 -11.10 -16.75
CA ARG A 25 8.82 -12.09 -16.74
C ARG A 25 8.41 -13.46 -16.22
N LYS A 26 7.33 -13.58 -15.44
CA LYS A 26 6.97 -14.82 -14.70
C LYS A 26 5.57 -15.36 -15.02
N GLY A 27 4.87 -14.80 -16.00
CA GLY A 27 3.58 -15.31 -16.50
C GLY A 27 2.38 -15.08 -15.58
N PHE A 28 2.53 -14.34 -14.47
CA PHE A 28 1.44 -13.99 -13.56
C PHE A 28 1.34 -12.47 -13.42
N PRO A 29 0.27 -11.82 -13.93
CA PRO A 29 0.15 -10.39 -13.80
C PRO A 29 -0.21 -9.94 -12.39
N ILE A 30 0.61 -9.02 -11.87
CA ILE A 30 0.36 -8.22 -10.68
C ILE A 30 -0.36 -6.96 -11.14
N GLY A 31 -1.67 -6.89 -10.89
CA GLY A 31 -2.43 -5.66 -11.02
C GLY A 31 -1.97 -4.66 -9.96
N VAL A 32 -1.60 -3.45 -10.38
CA VAL A 32 -1.22 -2.36 -9.47
C VAL A 32 -2.16 -1.19 -9.68
N MET A 33 -2.79 -0.77 -8.60
CA MET A 33 -3.73 0.35 -8.55
C MET A 33 -3.14 1.48 -7.70
N MET A 34 -3.13 2.70 -8.26
CA MET A 34 -2.96 3.97 -7.56
C MET A 34 -4.23 4.80 -7.78
N LEU A 35 -4.76 5.48 -6.75
CA LEU A 35 -6.02 6.20 -6.87
C LEU A 35 -5.90 7.38 -7.86
N CYS A 36 -4.75 8.06 -7.88
CA CYS A 36 -4.48 9.16 -8.80
C CYS A 36 -4.54 8.76 -10.28
N GLU A 37 -4.39 7.48 -10.63
CA GLU A 37 -4.50 7.03 -12.03
C GLU A 37 -5.96 7.01 -12.53
N ASN A 38 -6.95 7.07 -11.63
CA ASN A 38 -8.38 7.00 -11.96
C ASN A 38 -9.21 8.01 -11.16
N ASP A 39 -8.61 9.17 -10.85
CA ASP A 39 -9.18 10.21 -9.98
C ASP A 39 -10.61 10.62 -10.35
N ASN A 40 -10.88 10.85 -11.63
CA ASN A 40 -12.19 11.29 -12.15
C ASN A 40 -13.33 10.31 -11.85
N ILE A 41 -13.01 9.01 -11.75
CA ILE A 41 -14.00 7.96 -11.46
C ILE A 41 -14.16 7.82 -9.94
N ILE A 42 -13.05 7.79 -9.21
CA ILE A 42 -13.04 7.64 -7.75
C ILE A 42 -13.79 8.80 -7.09
N MET A 43 -13.58 10.02 -7.55
CA MET A 43 -14.18 11.22 -6.96
C MET A 43 -15.70 11.31 -7.12
N ARG A 44 -16.34 10.44 -7.93
CA ARG A 44 -17.81 10.39 -8.04
C ARG A 44 -18.47 9.81 -6.79
N ASN A 45 -17.86 8.79 -6.19
CA ASN A 45 -18.31 8.18 -4.94
C ASN A 45 -17.10 7.53 -4.23
N PRO A 46 -16.24 8.32 -3.58
CA PRO A 46 -14.92 7.87 -3.15
C PRO A 46 -14.98 6.74 -2.12
N GLY A 47 -15.88 6.83 -1.13
CA GLY A 47 -16.00 5.80 -0.09
C GLY A 47 -16.39 4.43 -0.66
N GLN A 48 -17.42 4.40 -1.53
CA GLN A 48 -17.84 3.16 -2.18
C GLN A 48 -16.76 2.63 -3.13
N MET A 49 -16.22 3.49 -4.00
CA MET A 49 -15.20 3.10 -4.99
C MET A 49 -13.95 2.54 -4.33
N ILE A 50 -13.43 3.20 -3.29
CA ILE A 50 -12.25 2.74 -2.55
C ILE A 50 -12.54 1.41 -1.85
N THR A 51 -13.73 1.25 -1.26
CA THR A 51 -14.14 0.00 -0.61
C THR A 51 -14.23 -1.16 -1.62
N GLU A 52 -14.80 -0.94 -2.79
CA GLU A 52 -14.88 -1.91 -3.89
C GLU A 52 -13.51 -2.25 -4.48
N ILE A 53 -12.60 -1.27 -4.58
CA ILE A 53 -11.21 -1.51 -4.98
C ILE A 53 -10.56 -2.40 -3.92
N LEU A 54 -10.62 -2.01 -2.64
CA LEU A 54 -10.01 -2.75 -1.53
C LEU A 54 -10.58 -4.15 -1.33
N SER A 55 -11.81 -4.45 -1.77
CA SER A 55 -12.38 -5.80 -1.72
C SER A 55 -11.80 -6.73 -2.80
N LYS A 56 -11.32 -6.17 -3.91
CA LYS A 56 -10.71 -6.90 -5.03
C LYS A 56 -9.20 -7.02 -4.93
N MET A 57 -8.57 -6.32 -4.00
CA MET A 57 -7.11 -6.29 -3.85
C MET A 57 -6.61 -7.41 -2.94
N ASP A 58 -5.62 -8.16 -3.42
CA ASP A 58 -4.89 -9.13 -2.60
C ASP A 58 -4.01 -8.46 -1.54
N PHE A 59 -3.41 -7.31 -1.90
CA PHE A 59 -2.44 -6.61 -1.06
C PHE A 59 -2.67 -5.10 -1.06
N VAL A 60 -2.42 -4.48 0.10
CA VAL A 60 -2.26 -3.03 0.26
C VAL A 60 -0.79 -2.75 0.61
N ILE A 61 -0.19 -1.79 -0.09
CA ILE A 61 1.22 -1.41 0.02
C ILE A 61 1.26 0.06 0.47
N PRO A 62 1.25 0.34 1.79
CA PRO A 62 1.54 1.67 2.31
C PRO A 62 2.97 2.09 1.99
N VAL A 63 3.18 3.29 1.46
CA VAL A 63 4.50 3.92 1.39
C VAL A 63 4.64 4.81 2.61
N LEU A 64 5.45 4.37 3.57
CA LEU A 64 5.58 5.03 4.87
C LEU A 64 6.58 6.19 4.78
N THR A 65 6.06 7.39 4.96
CA THR A 65 6.79 8.66 4.98
C THR A 65 6.28 9.52 6.14
N ASP A 66 6.94 10.66 6.38
CA ASP A 66 6.42 11.68 7.30
C ASP A 66 5.02 12.15 6.91
N GLY A 67 4.81 12.43 5.62
CA GLY A 67 3.52 12.82 5.06
C GLY A 67 2.45 11.74 5.23
N TYR A 68 2.82 10.46 5.10
CA TYR A 68 1.88 9.35 5.30
C TYR A 68 1.33 9.33 6.73
N PHE A 69 2.20 9.44 7.74
CA PHE A 69 1.77 9.47 9.14
C PHE A 69 1.03 10.77 9.48
N ALA A 70 1.44 11.90 8.90
CA ALA A 70 0.71 13.15 9.05
C ALA A 70 -0.73 13.03 8.54
N ALA A 71 -0.93 12.41 7.37
CA ALA A 71 -2.25 12.19 6.78
C ALA A 71 -3.12 11.18 7.54
N LEU A 72 -2.52 10.20 8.24
CA LEU A 72 -3.26 9.31 9.15
C LEU A 72 -3.81 10.06 10.37
N LYS A 73 -3.02 11.01 10.89
CA LYS A 73 -3.36 11.77 12.11
C LYS A 73 -4.29 12.94 11.83
N CYS A 74 -4.03 13.67 10.75
CA CYS A 74 -4.77 14.86 10.34
C CYS A 74 -5.03 14.78 8.83
N PRO A 75 -6.11 14.10 8.41
CA PRO A 75 -6.46 13.99 7.00
C PRO A 75 -6.75 15.36 6.40
N ASP A 76 -6.07 15.70 5.32
CA ASP A 76 -6.34 16.92 4.56
C ASP A 76 -7.24 16.61 3.36
N SER A 77 -8.52 16.96 3.48
CA SER A 77 -9.50 16.84 2.39
C SER A 77 -9.15 17.70 1.16
N ARG A 78 -8.25 18.68 1.31
CA ARG A 78 -7.76 19.56 0.24
C ARG A 78 -6.43 19.11 -0.35
N ALA A 79 -5.85 18.01 0.10
CA ALA A 79 -4.63 17.47 -0.47
C ALA A 79 -4.80 17.28 -1.98
N ARG A 80 -3.79 17.64 -2.78
CA ARG A 80 -3.94 17.60 -4.25
C ARG A 80 -4.16 16.17 -4.75
N LEU A 81 -3.39 15.22 -4.21
CA LEU A 81 -3.47 13.82 -4.56
C LEU A 81 -4.66 13.14 -3.89
N VAL A 82 -5.43 12.39 -4.69
CA VAL A 82 -6.55 11.58 -4.19
C VAL A 82 -6.03 10.51 -3.23
N ASP A 83 -4.89 9.88 -3.52
CA ASP A 83 -4.26 8.89 -2.63
C ASP A 83 -4.06 9.44 -1.22
N GLU A 84 -3.52 10.66 -1.10
CA GLU A 84 -3.25 11.30 0.19
C GLU A 84 -4.53 11.61 0.97
N ARG A 85 -5.55 12.16 0.30
CA ARG A 85 -6.85 12.49 0.93
C ARG A 85 -7.49 11.29 1.63
N TYR A 86 -7.25 10.09 1.11
CA TYR A 86 -7.91 8.88 1.56
C TYR A 86 -7.01 7.92 2.33
N ILE A 87 -5.79 8.33 2.71
CA ILE A 87 -4.87 7.50 3.53
C ILE A 87 -5.55 7.00 4.80
N GLN A 88 -6.20 7.88 5.57
CA GLN A 88 -6.88 7.50 6.80
C GLN A 88 -8.03 6.53 6.53
N PHE A 89 -8.87 6.82 5.54
CA PHE A 89 -9.99 5.94 5.19
C PHE A 89 -9.53 4.54 4.77
N ILE A 90 -8.49 4.46 3.92
CA ILE A 90 -7.89 3.18 3.51
C ILE A 90 -7.33 2.44 4.73
N HIS A 91 -6.63 3.14 5.62
CA HIS A 91 -6.06 2.57 6.83
C HIS A 91 -7.15 2.00 7.76
N ASP A 92 -8.23 2.74 7.99
CA ASP A 92 -9.35 2.30 8.82
C ASP A 92 -10.03 1.04 8.26
N VAL A 93 -10.25 0.99 6.95
CA VAL A 93 -10.82 -0.20 6.28
C VAL A 93 -9.88 -1.40 6.39
N VAL A 94 -8.58 -1.18 6.21
CA VAL A 94 -7.55 -2.24 6.35
C VAL A 94 -7.45 -2.72 7.79
N MET A 95 -7.49 -1.81 8.76
CA MET A 95 -7.45 -2.12 10.19
C MET A 95 -8.68 -2.89 10.66
N SER A 96 -9.86 -2.49 10.21
CA SER A 96 -11.10 -3.22 10.48
C SER A 96 -10.99 -4.67 9.98
N LYS A 97 -10.53 -4.88 8.74
CA LYS A 97 -10.28 -6.21 8.19
C LYS A 97 -9.20 -6.99 8.96
N TYR A 98 -8.14 -6.31 9.40
CA TYR A 98 -7.06 -6.89 10.19
C TYR A 98 -7.57 -7.44 11.52
N ILE A 99 -8.32 -6.63 12.27
CA ILE A 99 -8.91 -7.02 13.57
C ILE A 99 -9.83 -8.22 13.40
N LEU A 100 -10.63 -8.25 12.34
CA LEU A 100 -11.61 -9.31 12.09
C LEU A 100 -11.00 -10.63 11.62
N SER A 101 -9.87 -10.60 10.90
CA SER A 101 -9.31 -11.80 10.25
C SER A 101 -8.00 -12.30 10.87
N GLN A 102 -7.38 -11.53 11.77
CA GLN A 102 -5.99 -11.73 12.27
C GLN A 102 -4.95 -11.95 11.16
N CYS A 103 -5.30 -11.67 9.90
CA CYS A 103 -4.45 -11.91 8.75
C CYS A 103 -3.69 -10.63 8.42
N VAL A 104 -2.56 -10.43 9.11
CA VAL A 104 -1.51 -9.43 8.81
C VAL A 104 -0.98 -9.57 7.38
N SER A 105 -1.23 -10.70 6.74
CA SER A 105 -0.54 -11.15 5.53
C SER A 105 -0.84 -10.34 4.27
N ASN A 106 -1.81 -9.43 4.27
CA ASN A 106 -2.19 -8.66 3.07
C ASN A 106 -1.69 -7.20 3.09
N VAL A 107 -1.02 -6.74 4.16
CA VAL A 107 -0.36 -5.43 4.19
C VAL A 107 1.14 -5.62 3.98
N ARG A 108 1.72 -4.86 3.06
CA ARG A 108 3.14 -4.92 2.68
C ARG A 108 3.71 -3.51 2.62
N PRO A 109 4.00 -2.89 3.77
CA PRO A 109 4.53 -1.54 3.81
C PRO A 109 5.89 -1.45 3.12
N VAL A 110 6.15 -0.32 2.48
CA VAL A 110 7.43 0.03 1.88
C VAL A 110 7.90 1.33 2.51
N ILE A 111 9.19 1.39 2.86
CA ILE A 111 9.83 2.60 3.37
C ILE A 111 10.88 3.05 2.36
N PRO A 112 10.91 4.33 1.92
CA PRO A 112 12.01 4.86 1.13
C PRO A 112 13.34 4.63 1.85
N THR A 113 14.36 4.10 1.18
CA THR A 113 15.61 3.63 1.82
C THR A 113 16.24 4.70 2.72
N HIS A 114 16.28 5.94 2.25
CA HIS A 114 16.86 7.07 2.96
C HIS A 114 16.08 7.50 4.23
N LEU A 115 14.84 7.04 4.39
CA LEU A 115 13.95 7.35 5.52
C LEU A 115 13.81 6.18 6.50
N VAL A 116 14.44 5.03 6.27
CA VAL A 116 14.25 3.83 7.11
C VAL A 116 14.47 4.14 8.59
N ASN A 117 15.62 4.70 8.95
CA ASN A 117 15.94 4.97 10.36
C ASN A 117 14.99 6.00 11.00
N SER A 118 14.56 7.03 10.25
CA SER A 118 13.66 8.06 10.78
C SER A 118 12.24 7.54 10.92
N ILE A 119 11.78 6.66 10.04
CA ILE A 119 10.44 6.08 10.07
C ILE A 119 10.31 5.02 11.17
N LEU A 120 11.31 4.15 11.34
CA LEU A 120 11.26 3.08 12.35
C LEU A 120 11.25 3.60 13.79
N SER A 121 11.80 4.80 14.03
CA SER A 121 11.81 5.43 15.36
C SER A 121 10.51 6.16 15.70
N LYS A 122 9.56 6.27 14.77
CA LYS A 122 8.30 6.99 15.00
C LYS A 122 7.32 6.20 15.86
N PRO A 123 6.65 6.85 16.83
CA PRO A 123 5.59 6.21 17.61
C PRO A 123 4.48 5.58 16.75
N GLU A 124 4.13 6.23 15.64
CA GLU A 124 3.11 5.76 14.69
C GLU A 124 3.48 4.42 14.04
N PHE A 125 4.77 4.18 13.81
CA PHE A 125 5.28 2.90 13.32
C PHE A 125 5.33 1.87 14.45
N VAL A 126 5.92 2.24 15.60
CA VAL A 126 6.16 1.32 16.73
C VAL A 126 4.85 0.72 17.25
N HIS A 127 3.82 1.55 17.44
CA HIS A 127 2.55 1.09 18.00
C HIS A 127 1.64 0.38 16.99
N ASN A 128 2.00 0.37 15.69
CA ASN A 128 1.14 -0.13 14.65
C ASN A 128 1.71 -1.38 13.98
N SER A 129 1.29 -2.55 14.47
CA SER A 129 1.82 -3.85 14.04
C SER A 129 1.56 -4.17 12.56
N ILE A 130 0.57 -3.55 11.91
CA ILE A 130 0.35 -3.75 10.46
C ILE A 130 1.53 -3.23 9.63
N PHE A 131 2.32 -2.31 10.19
CA PHE A 131 3.49 -1.75 9.54
C PHE A 131 4.77 -2.57 9.76
N HIS A 132 4.76 -3.58 10.65
CA HIS A 132 5.99 -4.30 11.02
C HIS A 132 6.48 -5.27 9.93
N ALA A 133 5.63 -5.68 8.99
CA ALA A 133 6.00 -6.50 7.83
C ALA A 133 6.55 -5.66 6.65
N TRP A 134 7.27 -4.57 6.95
CA TRP A 134 7.77 -3.62 5.96
C TRP A 134 9.00 -4.13 5.20
N ARG A 135 9.31 -3.46 4.09
CA ARG A 135 10.54 -3.62 3.32
C ARG A 135 11.09 -2.26 2.89
N SER A 136 12.40 -2.19 2.65
CA SER A 136 13.00 -1.02 2.02
C SER A 136 12.56 -0.89 0.55
N GLU A 137 12.55 0.32 0.00
CA GLU A 137 12.30 0.56 -1.43
C GLU A 137 13.25 -0.26 -2.33
N ASP A 138 14.52 -0.41 -1.93
CA ASP A 138 15.50 -1.22 -2.69
C ASP A 138 15.13 -2.71 -2.76
N GLU A 139 14.31 -3.18 -1.83
CA GLU A 139 13.83 -4.57 -1.79
C GLU A 139 12.51 -4.75 -2.57
N SER A 140 12.07 -3.75 -3.33
CA SER A 140 10.82 -3.82 -4.12
C SER A 140 10.77 -5.00 -5.08
N GLN A 141 11.92 -5.42 -5.63
CA GLN A 141 11.98 -6.61 -6.48
C GLN A 141 11.75 -7.90 -5.69
N ALA A 142 12.26 -7.98 -4.45
CA ALA A 142 12.00 -9.09 -3.55
C ALA A 142 10.54 -9.11 -3.10
N LEU A 143 9.95 -7.94 -2.84
CA LEU A 143 8.51 -7.78 -2.58
C LEU A 143 7.68 -8.35 -3.75
N ALA A 144 7.99 -7.97 -4.99
CA ALA A 144 7.30 -8.47 -6.18
C ALA A 144 7.37 -10.00 -6.29
N ASN A 145 8.55 -10.58 -6.05
CA ASN A 145 8.73 -12.03 -6.04
C ASN A 145 7.92 -12.71 -4.92
N GLY A 146 7.90 -12.11 -3.73
CA GLY A 146 7.11 -12.60 -2.59
C GLY A 146 5.61 -12.63 -2.89
N ILE A 147 5.08 -11.60 -3.55
CA ILE A 147 3.68 -11.53 -4.00
C ILE A 147 3.37 -12.70 -4.94
N ILE A 148 4.19 -12.94 -5.96
CA ILE A 148 3.99 -14.05 -6.92
C ILE A 148 4.01 -15.40 -6.19
N ASN A 149 4.96 -15.60 -5.29
CA ASN A 149 5.11 -16.87 -4.57
C ASN A 149 3.92 -17.13 -3.62
N SER A 150 3.44 -16.10 -2.93
CA SER A 150 2.28 -16.21 -2.02
C SER A 150 0.98 -16.58 -2.75
N ARG A 151 0.87 -16.25 -4.03
CA ARG A 151 -0.28 -16.65 -4.87
C ARG A 151 -0.15 -18.09 -5.35
N ARG A 152 1.05 -18.53 -5.72
CA ARG A 152 1.30 -19.93 -6.12
C ARG A 152 0.96 -20.92 -5.01
N SER A 153 1.29 -20.61 -3.76
CA SER A 153 0.96 -21.46 -2.60
C SER A 153 -0.54 -21.48 -2.26
N ARG A 154 -1.34 -20.52 -2.77
CA ARG A 154 -2.81 -20.53 -2.62
C ARG A 154 -3.54 -21.30 -3.73
N ILE A 155 -2.88 -21.51 -4.88
CA ILE A 155 -3.49 -22.15 -6.08
C ILE A 155 -3.15 -23.65 -6.14
N LEU A 156 -2.03 -24.06 -5.57
CA LEU A 156 -1.67 -25.48 -5.43
C LEU A 156 -1.94 -25.90 -3.97
N PRO A 157 -3.03 -26.62 -3.67
CA PRO A 157 -3.12 -27.32 -2.40
C PRO A 157 -2.01 -28.39 -2.37
N GLN A 158 -1.29 -28.47 -1.25
CA GLN A 158 -0.42 -29.60 -0.97
C GLN A 158 -1.24 -30.88 -0.81
#